data_AF-A0A3D3VY30-F1
#
_entry.id   AF-A0A3D3VY30-F1
#
_cell.length_a   1.000
_cell.length_b   1.000
_cell.length_c   1.000
_cell.angle_alpha   90.00
_cell.angle_beta   90.00
_cell.angle_gamma   90.00
#
_symmetry.space_group_name_H-M   'P 1'
#
loop_
_entity.id
_entity.type
_entity.pdbx_description
1 polymer ?
#
loop_
_entity_poly.entity_id
_entity_poly.type
_entity_poly.pdbx_seq_one_letter_code
_entity_poly.pdbx_strand_id
1 'polypeptide(L)'
;MSRLLFIRTIHFVISIIFIFCIGIIFYYGIEDKFDRTVYVASAILFFEAVALILNRGRCPLEHVHKRVNDKEEFFGHFFPEHILPYIIPFFALLSIAGFLTLYF
;
A
#
# COMPACT_ATOMS: atom_id res chain seq x y z
N MET A 1 -16.24 -9.08 17.64
CA MET A 1 -16.13 -7.64 17.34
C MET A 1 -14.71 -7.08 17.50
N SER A 2 -14.03 -7.30 18.63
CA SER A 2 -12.68 -6.72 18.89
C SER A 2 -11.59 -7.12 17.89
N ARG A 3 -11.52 -8.39 17.49
CA ARG A 3 -10.48 -8.88 16.54
C ARG A 3 -10.61 -8.29 15.13
N LEU A 4 -11.84 -8.08 14.66
CA LEU A 4 -12.11 -7.53 13.33
C LEU A 4 -11.67 -6.06 13.26
N LEU A 5 -12.06 -5.27 14.26
CA LEU A 5 -11.65 -3.87 14.39
C LEU A 5 -10.13 -3.77 14.50
N PHE A 6 -9.48 -4.64 15.28
CA PHE A 6 -8.03 -4.66 15.41
C PHE A 6 -7.31 -4.89 14.08
N ILE A 7 -7.73 -5.88 13.30
CA ILE A 7 -7.14 -6.16 11.98
C ILE A 7 -7.37 -4.98 11.02
N ARG A 8 -8.58 -4.42 10.99
CA ARG A 8 -8.91 -3.26 10.16
C ARG A 8 -8.08 -2.03 10.54
N THR A 9 -7.89 -1.77 11.83
CA THR A 9 -7.04 -0.67 12.32
C THR A 9 -5.58 -0.87 11.92
N ILE A 10 -5.04 -2.08 12.08
CA ILE A 10 -3.66 -2.38 11.65
C ILE A 10 -3.51 -2.15 10.16
N HIS A 11 -4.45 -2.66 9.35
CA HIS A 11 -4.41 -2.50 7.91
C HIS A 11 -4.50 -1.02 7.51
N PHE A 12 -5.35 -0.24 8.17
CA PHE A 12 -5.42 1.21 7.94
C PHE A 12 -4.11 1.92 8.25
N VAL A 13 -3.46 1.59 9.37
CA VAL A 13 -2.15 2.14 9.74
C VAL A 13 -1.09 1.77 8.70
N ILE A 14 -1.07 0.53 8.24
CA ILE A 14 -0.16 0.07 7.17
C ILE A 14 -0.40 0.86 5.87
N SER A 15 -1.65 1.07 5.49
CA SER A 15 -1.99 1.88 4.30
C SER A 15 -1.50 3.32 4.42
N ILE A 16 -1.61 3.94 5.60
CA ILE A 16 -1.04 5.27 5.84
C ILE A 16 0.49 5.26 5.68
N ILE A 17 1.17 4.24 6.19
CA ILE A 17 2.62 4.08 6.05
C ILE A 17 3.00 4.00 4.57
N PHE A 18 2.27 3.24 3.75
CA PHE A 18 2.55 3.16 2.30
C PHE A 18 2.34 4.49 1.58
N ILE A 19 1.25 5.21 1.88
CA ILE A 19 1.01 6.54 1.32
C ILE A 19 2.15 7.50 1.72
N PHE A 20 2.60 7.43 2.96
CA PHE A 20 3.72 8.23 3.45
C PHE A 20 5.04 7.87 2.75
N CYS A 21 5.32 6.59 2.52
CA CYS A 21 6.50 6.14 1.77
C CYS A 21 6.48 6.65 0.33
N ILE A 22 5.34 6.59 -0.34
CA ILE A 22 5.16 7.16 -1.69
C ILE A 22 5.43 8.66 -1.65
N GLY A 23 4.87 9.38 -0.68
CA GLY A 23 5.09 10.82 -0.51
C GLY A 23 6.56 11.18 -0.26
N ILE A 24 7.29 10.41 0.55
CA ILE A 24 8.74 10.56 0.75
C ILE A 24 9.48 10.43 -0.57
N ILE A 25 9.18 9.40 -1.36
CA ILE A 25 9.87 9.15 -2.64
C ILE A 25 9.66 10.33 -3.58
N PHE A 26 8.43 10.85 -3.70
CA PHE A 26 8.17 12.05 -4.50
C PHE A 26 8.91 13.28 -3.98
N TYR A 27 8.86 13.54 -2.67
CA TYR A 27 9.49 14.71 -2.08
C TYR A 27 11.01 14.69 -2.29
N TYR A 28 11.66 13.56 -2.02
CA TYR A 28 13.10 13.41 -2.19
C TYR A 28 13.53 13.34 -3.67
N GLY A 29 12.70 12.79 -4.55
CA GLY A 29 12.93 12.84 -5.99
C GLY A 29 12.92 14.27 -6.52
N ILE A 30 11.96 15.09 -6.10
CA ILE A 30 11.92 16.50 -6.50
C ILE A 30 13.09 17.31 -5.92
N GLU A 31 13.55 16.99 -4.72
CA GLU A 31 14.71 17.66 -4.11
C GLU A 31 16.08 17.11 -4.57
N ASP A 32 16.10 16.11 -5.45
CA ASP A 32 17.31 15.38 -5.88
C ASP A 32 18.20 14.94 -4.71
N LYS A 33 17.55 14.45 -3.65
CA LYS A 33 18.22 13.96 -2.44
C LYS A 33 18.03 12.45 -2.32
N PHE A 34 19.14 11.75 -2.19
CA PHE A 34 19.13 10.32 -1.87
C PHE A 34 19.76 10.09 -0.51
N ASP A 35 18.93 9.77 0.47
CA ASP A 35 19.36 9.45 1.82
C ASP A 35 18.87 8.05 2.25
N ARG A 36 19.18 7.68 3.49
CA ARG A 36 18.72 6.41 4.06
C ARG A 36 17.19 6.30 4.11
N THR A 37 16.48 7.41 4.22
CA THR A 37 15.01 7.46 4.28
C THR A 37 14.41 6.94 2.98
N VAL A 38 14.93 7.35 1.83
CA VAL A 38 14.50 6.85 0.51
C VAL A 38 14.72 5.34 0.39
N TYR A 39 15.87 4.82 0.84
CA TYR A 39 16.13 3.38 0.81
C TYR A 39 15.15 2.58 1.68
N VAL A 40 14.82 3.08 2.88
CA VAL A 40 13.86 2.43 3.77
C VAL A 40 12.46 2.46 3.18
N ALA A 41 12.00 3.61 2.67
CA ALA A 41 10.71 3.73 2.00
C ALA A 41 10.60 2.81 0.79
N SER A 42 11.68 2.73 -0.01
CA SER A 42 11.77 1.85 -1.17
C SER A 42 11.69 0.37 -0.78
N ALA A 43 12.39 -0.04 0.28
CA ALA A 43 12.35 -1.41 0.77
C ALA A 43 10.94 -1.79 1.25
N ILE A 44 10.26 -0.90 1.98
CA ILE A 44 8.89 -1.11 2.46
C ILE A 44 7.93 -1.32 1.28
N LEU A 45 7.98 -0.43 0.28
CA LEU A 45 7.12 -0.56 -0.92
C LEU A 45 7.48 -1.79 -1.76
N PHE A 46 8.76 -2.16 -1.82
CA PHE A 46 9.20 -3.37 -2.49
C PHE A 46 8.62 -4.63 -1.85
N PHE A 47 8.68 -4.76 -0.52
CA PHE A 47 8.10 -5.90 0.18
C PHE A 47 6.59 -5.98 -0.01
N GLU A 48 5.88 -4.85 -0.01
CA GLU A 48 4.45 -4.81 -0.30
C GLU A 48 4.15 -5.23 -1.74
N ALA A 49 4.91 -4.72 -2.72
CA ALA A 49 4.75 -5.10 -4.12
C ALA A 49 4.94 -6.62 -4.31
N VAL A 50 5.98 -7.20 -3.68
CA VAL A 50 6.20 -8.64 -3.68
C VAL A 50 5.01 -9.37 -3.04
N ALA A 51 4.53 -8.91 -1.89
CA ALA A 51 3.40 -9.52 -1.22
C ALA A 51 2.11 -9.47 -2.07
N LEU A 52 1.83 -8.36 -2.75
CA LEU A 52 0.72 -8.21 -3.68
C LEU A 52 0.84 -9.16 -4.88
N ILE A 53 2.03 -9.30 -5.48
CA ILE A 53 2.27 -10.21 -6.60
C ILE A 53 2.03 -11.67 -6.18
N LEU A 54 2.59 -12.08 -5.03
CA LEU A 54 2.37 -13.42 -4.48
C LEU A 54 0.89 -13.68 -4.20
N ASN A 55 0.14 -12.63 -3.88
CA ASN A 55 -1.28 -12.68 -3.60
C ASN A 55 -2.17 -12.36 -4.82
N ARG A 56 -1.63 -12.46 -6.04
CA ARG A 56 -2.34 -12.30 -7.32
C ARG A 56 -3.01 -10.93 -7.49
N GLY A 57 -2.34 -9.88 -7.03
CA GLY A 57 -2.84 -8.50 -7.10
C GLY A 57 -3.96 -8.21 -6.08
N ARG A 58 -4.18 -9.09 -5.11
CA ARG A 58 -5.08 -8.86 -3.99
C ARG A 58 -4.29 -8.46 -2.75
N CYS A 59 -4.90 -7.76 -1.79
CA CYS A 59 -4.23 -7.39 -0.56
C CYS A 59 -3.80 -8.64 0.26
N PRO A 60 -2.52 -8.77 0.69
CA PRO A 60 -2.05 -9.92 1.45
C PRO A 60 -2.86 -10.20 2.72
N LEU A 61 -3.35 -9.14 3.38
CA LEU A 61 -4.16 -9.23 4.59
C LEU A 61 -5.57 -9.79 4.35
N GLU A 62 -6.05 -9.90 3.10
CA GLU A 62 -7.36 -10.48 2.78
C GLU A 62 -7.48 -11.93 3.32
N HIS A 63 -6.38 -12.68 3.32
CA HIS A 63 -6.33 -14.01 3.93
C HIS A 63 -6.60 -13.98 5.44
N VAL A 64 -6.17 -12.92 6.12
CA VAL A 64 -6.38 -12.73 7.56
C VAL A 64 -7.83 -12.31 7.82
N HIS A 65 -8.39 -11.42 6.98
CA HIS A 65 -9.79 -11.02 7.00
C HIS A 65 -10.74 -12.23 6.85
N LYS A 66 -10.46 -13.13 5.89
CA LYS A 66 -11.23 -14.37 5.70
C LYS A 66 -11.22 -15.29 6.92
N ARG A 67 -10.09 -15.41 7.63
CA ARG A 67 -9.97 -16.24 8.84
C ARG A 67 -10.81 -15.72 10.01
N VAL A 68 -11.14 -14.43 10.03
CA VAL A 68 -11.98 -13.82 11.08
C VAL A 68 -13.44 -13.61 10.62
N ASN A 69 -13.86 -14.28 9.54
CA ASN A 69 -15.18 -14.13 8.92
C ASN A 69 -15.53 -12.68 8.54
N ASP A 70 -14.54 -11.89 8.15
CA ASP A 70 -14.79 -10.59 7.52
C ASP A 70 -15.30 -10.82 6.10
N LYS A 71 -16.49 -10.29 5.78
CA LYS A 71 -17.12 -10.44 4.47
C LYS A 71 -16.71 -9.34 3.49
N GLU A 72 -16.18 -8.23 4.01
CA GLU A 72 -15.78 -7.09 3.21
C GLU A 72 -14.26 -7.05 3.06
N GLU A 73 -13.79 -6.82 1.84
CA GLU A 73 -12.40 -6.44 1.62
C GLU A 73 -12.13 -5.07 2.26
N PHE A 74 -10.91 -4.84 2.74
CA PHE A 74 -10.55 -3.60 3.44
C PHE A 74 -10.92 -2.35 2.63
N PHE A 75 -10.60 -2.33 1.34
CA PHE A 75 -10.95 -1.22 0.45
C PHE A 75 -12.45 -1.10 0.20
N GLY A 76 -13.21 -2.21 0.24
CA GLY A 76 -14.67 -2.21 0.12
C GLY A 76 -15.37 -1.42 1.23
N HIS A 77 -14.70 -1.21 2.35
CA HIS A 77 -15.21 -0.37 3.43
C HIS A 77 -15.10 1.14 3.13
N PHE A 78 -14.11 1.54 2.33
CA PHE A 78 -13.83 2.95 2.04
C PHE A 78 -14.28 3.36 0.64
N PHE A 79 -14.37 2.42 -0.29
CA PHE A 79 -14.63 2.66 -1.70
C PHE A 79 -15.75 1.76 -2.21
N PRO A 80 -16.56 2.26 -3.15
CA PRO A 80 -17.58 1.46 -3.81
C PRO A 80 -16.95 0.35 -4.67
N GLU A 81 -17.68 -0.76 -4.85
CA GLU A 81 -17.18 -1.99 -5.47
C GLU A 81 -16.57 -1.80 -6.87
N HIS A 82 -17.07 -0.81 -7.62
CA HIS A 82 -16.56 -0.49 -8.97
C HIS A 82 -15.16 0.14 -8.97
N ILE A 83 -14.72 0.72 -7.85
CA ILE A 83 -13.38 1.35 -7.73
C ILE A 83 -12.34 0.35 -7.25
N LEU A 84 -12.74 -0.67 -6.47
CA LEU A 84 -11.86 -1.68 -5.88
C LEU A 84 -10.81 -2.27 -6.85
N PRO A 85 -11.16 -2.69 -8.08
CA PRO A 85 -10.16 -3.26 -8.99
C PRO A 85 -9.10 -2.26 -9.46
N TYR A 86 -9.34 -0.94 -9.33
CA TYR A 86 -8.44 0.11 -9.79
C TYR A 86 -7.52 0.65 -8.69
N ILE A 87 -7.81 0.42 -7.41
CA ILE A 87 -7.06 1.02 -6.30
C ILE A 87 -5.61 0.52 -6.28
N ILE A 88 -5.41 -0.79 -6.33
CA ILE A 88 -4.06 -1.38 -6.30
C ILE A 88 -3.25 -0.96 -7.54
N PRO A 89 -3.78 -1.05 -8.77
CA PRO A 89 -3.09 -0.50 -9.96
C PRO A 89 -2.78 0.99 -9.84
N PHE A 90 -3.69 1.80 -9.29
CA PHE A 90 -3.48 3.23 -9.10
C PHE A 90 -2.28 3.51 -8.17
N PHE A 91 -2.22 2.87 -7.01
CA PHE A 91 -1.09 3.03 -6.08
C PHE A 91 0.21 2.45 -6.64
N ALA A 92 0.14 1.37 -7.43
CA ALA A 92 1.31 0.83 -8.12
C ALA A 92 1.87 1.83 -9.15
N LEU A 93 1.01 2.42 -9.98
CA LEU A 93 1.38 3.46 -10.95
C LEU A 93 1.93 4.70 -10.23
N LEU A 94 1.31 5.12 -9.14
CA LEU A 94 1.77 6.26 -8.34
C LEU A 94 3.17 6.00 -7.75
N SER A 95 3.42 4.78 -7.27
CA SER A 95 4.74 4.39 -6.76
C SER A 95 5.79 4.40 -7.87
N ILE A 96 5.46 3.86 -9.06
CA ILE A 96 6.36 3.89 -10.22
C ILE A 96 6.67 5.35 -10.63
N ALA A 97 5.65 6.21 -10.68
CA ALA A 97 5.85 7.63 -10.98
C ALA A 97 6.77 8.32 -9.97
N GLY A 98 6.63 8.03 -8.67
CA GLY A 98 7.55 8.53 -7.65
C GLY A 98 8.97 8.01 -7.84
N PHE A 99 9.15 6.73 -8.18
CA PHE A 99 10.48 6.21 -8.50
C PHE A 99 11.09 6.88 -9.73
N LEU A 100 10.29 7.21 -10.74
CA LEU A 100 10.78 7.93 -11.91
C LEU A 100 11.29 9.33 -11.54
N THR A 101 10.67 10.03 -10.59
CA THR A 101 11.18 11.35 -10.14
C THR A 101 12.54 11.28 -9.46
N LEU A 102 13.01 10.10 -9.08
CA LEU A 102 14.36 9.94 -8.54
C LEU A 102 15.46 9.83 -9.63
N TYR A 103 15.08 9.65 -10.90
CA TYR A 103 16.02 9.47 -12.01
C TYR A 103 16.14 10.70 -12.93
N PHE A 104 15.27 11.70 -12.76
CA PHE A 104 15.22 12.93 -13.55
C PHE A 104 15.61 14.13 -12.70
#